data_AF-A0A2W5AG59-F1
#
_entry.id   AF-A0A2W5AG59-F1
#
_cell.length_a   1.000
_cell.length_b   1.000
_cell.length_c   1.000
_cell.angle_alpha   90.00
_cell.angle_beta   90.00
_cell.angle_gamma   90.00
#
_symmetry.space_group_name_H-M   'P 1'
#
loop_
_entity.id
_entity.type
_entity.pdbx_description
1 polymer ?
#
loop_
_entity_poly.entity_id
_entity_poly.type
_entity_poly.pdbx_seq_one_letter_code
_entity_poly.pdbx_strand_id
1 'polypeptide(L)'
;MEIDAEPMAARTCWCRLCQYLGGGTASVNVCFPSDAVKIVGEVRYYESVADSGNPMRRGFCPTCGTPLTSESLARPHLIFIRAGALDDPNLIGPQATIWTDEAPHWALISDEIPSHPAQIPPVA
;
A
#
# COMPACT_ATOMS: atom_id res chain seq x y z
N MET A 1 -1.32 -13.61 -7.97
CA MET A 1 -0.62 -13.99 -6.72
C MET A 1 -1.56 -14.88 -5.92
N GLU A 2 -1.04 -15.75 -5.06
CA GLU A 2 -1.83 -16.62 -4.18
C GLU A 2 -1.65 -16.12 -2.73
N ILE A 3 -2.73 -15.99 -1.97
CA ILE A 3 -2.72 -15.45 -0.60
C ILE A 3 -3.46 -16.43 0.31
N ASP A 4 -2.79 -16.92 1.36
CA ASP A 4 -3.34 -17.87 2.34
C ASP A 4 -3.42 -17.23 3.74
N ALA A 5 -4.06 -16.06 3.81
CA ALA A 5 -4.34 -15.35 5.05
C ALA A 5 -5.44 -14.29 4.84
N GLU A 6 -6.15 -13.98 5.92
CA GLU A 6 -7.01 -12.79 5.99
C GLU A 6 -6.15 -11.51 6.01
N PRO A 7 -6.64 -10.38 5.45
CA PRO A 7 -5.93 -9.13 5.50
C PRO A 7 -5.83 -8.60 6.94
N MET A 8 -4.64 -8.12 7.31
CA MET A 8 -4.39 -7.59 8.65
C MET A 8 -4.91 -6.16 8.81
N ALA A 9 -4.81 -5.37 7.74
CA ALA A 9 -5.25 -3.97 7.71
C ALA A 9 -5.34 -3.47 6.27
N ALA A 10 -6.14 -2.42 6.04
CA ALA A 10 -6.11 -1.64 4.81
C ALA A 10 -6.05 -0.15 5.10
N ARG A 11 -5.27 0.59 4.30
CA ARG A 11 -5.14 2.05 4.45
C ARG A 11 -5.16 2.76 3.12
N THR A 12 -5.81 3.92 3.11
CA THR A 12 -5.70 4.91 2.03
C THR A 12 -4.47 5.77 2.30
N CYS A 13 -3.60 5.92 1.30
CA CYS A 13 -2.38 6.71 1.43
C CYS A 13 -2.32 7.82 0.39
N TRP A 14 -2.15 9.05 0.86
CA TRP A 14 -2.07 10.27 0.06
C TRP A 14 -0.65 10.79 -0.14
N CYS A 15 0.40 10.06 0.27
CA CYS A 15 1.77 10.51 0.03
C CYS A 15 2.04 10.66 -1.47
N ARG A 16 3.04 11.48 -1.83
CA ARG A 16 3.27 11.85 -3.23
C ARG A 16 3.48 10.66 -4.16
N LEU A 17 4.19 9.63 -3.70
CA LEU A 17 4.36 8.37 -4.44
C LEU A 17 3.02 7.66 -4.68
N CYS A 18 2.15 7.62 -3.67
CA CYS A 18 0.85 6.98 -3.79
C CYS A 18 -0.07 7.73 -4.76
N GLN A 19 0.01 9.06 -4.81
CA GLN A 19 -0.67 9.87 -5.82
C GLN A 19 -0.20 9.53 -7.24
N TYR A 20 1.11 9.40 -7.48
CA TYR A 20 1.64 9.02 -8.78
C TYR A 20 1.16 7.62 -9.20
N LEU A 21 1.25 6.66 -8.29
CA LEU A 21 0.88 5.28 -8.58
C LEU A 21 -0.63 5.08 -8.72
N GLY A 22 -1.43 5.92 -8.06
CA GLY A 22 -2.89 5.97 -8.19
C GLY A 22 -3.38 6.82 -9.38
N GLY A 23 -2.49 7.37 -10.20
CA GLY A 23 -2.89 8.19 -11.36
C GLY A 23 -3.53 9.54 -10.96
N GLY A 24 -3.13 10.10 -9.82
CA GLY A 24 -3.62 11.37 -9.28
C GLY A 24 -4.38 11.21 -7.98
N THR A 25 -5.00 10.05 -7.72
CA THR A 25 -5.70 9.76 -6.45
C THR A 25 -4.80 9.02 -5.45
N ALA A 26 -5.24 8.91 -4.19
CA ALA A 26 -4.62 8.03 -3.22
C ALA A 26 -4.60 6.57 -3.68
N SER A 27 -3.62 5.82 -3.16
CA SER A 27 -3.60 4.37 -3.30
C SER A 27 -4.15 3.70 -2.04
N VAL A 28 -4.89 2.61 -2.23
CA VAL A 28 -5.31 1.73 -1.13
C VAL A 28 -4.34 0.55 -1.04
N ASN A 29 -3.78 0.36 0.14
CA ASN A 29 -2.76 -0.66 0.41
C ASN A 29 -3.28 -1.60 1.51
N VAL A 30 -3.27 -2.89 1.22
CA VAL A 30 -3.74 -3.97 2.09
C VAL A 30 -2.54 -4.75 2.62
N CYS A 31 -2.47 -4.95 3.92
CA CYS A 31 -1.36 -5.58 4.61
C CYS A 31 -1.63 -7.07 4.84
N PHE A 32 -0.65 -7.92 4.51
CA PHE A 32 -0.67 -9.34 4.78
C PHE A 32 0.65 -9.79 5.43
N PRO A 33 0.68 -10.93 6.14
CA PRO A 33 1.92 -11.61 6.47
C PRO A 33 2.68 -12.00 5.20
N SER A 34 3.97 -11.68 5.11
CA SER A 34 4.76 -11.95 3.90
C SER A 34 4.85 -13.44 3.55
N ASP A 35 4.87 -14.31 4.56
CA ASP A 35 4.95 -15.77 4.40
C ASP A 35 3.65 -16.41 3.91
N ALA A 36 2.52 -15.71 4.05
CA ALA A 36 1.22 -16.12 3.52
C ALA A 36 0.98 -15.68 2.07
N VAL A 37 1.89 -14.90 1.46
CA VAL A 37 1.75 -14.40 0.09
C VAL A 37 2.76 -15.08 -0.82
N LYS A 38 2.25 -15.78 -1.84
CA LYS A 38 3.05 -16.39 -2.89
C LYS A 38 2.86 -15.65 -4.21
N ILE A 39 3.95 -15.11 -4.73
CA ILE A 39 3.96 -14.47 -6.06
C ILE A 39 3.94 -15.56 -7.12
N VAL A 40 2.95 -15.47 -8.01
CA VAL A 40 2.79 -16.35 -9.18
C VAL A 40 2.91 -15.47 -10.43
N GLY A 41 3.77 -15.86 -11.37
CA GLY A 41 4.12 -15.05 -12.53
C GLY A 41 5.34 -14.15 -12.30
N GLU A 42 5.61 -13.26 -13.25
CA GLU A 42 6.77 -12.36 -13.20
C GLU A 42 6.42 -11.04 -12.51
N VAL A 43 7.24 -10.65 -11.53
CA VAL A 43 7.19 -9.33 -10.90
C VAL A 43 8.59 -8.74 -10.95
N ARG A 44 8.70 -7.51 -11.43
CA ARG A 44 9.96 -6.75 -11.38
C ARG A 44 9.98 -5.91 -10.12
N TYR A 45 11.16 -5.81 -9.52
CA TYR A 45 11.36 -5.08 -8.27
C TYR A 45 12.37 -3.96 -8.46
N TYR A 46 12.18 -2.87 -7.70
CA TYR A 46 13.17 -1.84 -7.49
C TYR A 46 13.16 -1.39 -6.02
N GLU A 47 14.27 -0.80 -5.59
CA GLU A 47 14.39 -0.23 -4.25
C GLU A 47 14.12 1.27 -4.27
N SER A 48 13.52 1.77 -3.20
CA SER A 48 13.17 3.17 -3.01
C SER A 48 13.22 3.53 -1.54
N VAL A 49 13.26 4.81 -1.21
CA VAL A 49 13.05 5.32 0.15
C VAL A 49 11.66 5.94 0.20
N ALA A 50 10.82 5.53 1.15
CA ALA A 50 9.52 6.14 1.37
C ALA A 50 9.67 7.54 1.99
N ASP A 51 8.62 8.37 1.90
CA ASP A 51 8.58 9.69 2.54
C ASP A 51 8.74 9.59 4.07
N SER A 52 8.43 8.43 4.66
CA SER A 52 8.73 8.12 6.06
C SER A 52 10.21 7.83 6.37
N GLY A 53 11.10 7.89 5.38
CA GLY A 53 12.50 7.50 5.48
C GLY A 53 12.79 5.99 5.42
N ASN A 54 11.76 5.14 5.33
CA ASN A 54 11.96 3.69 5.34
C ASN A 54 12.49 3.21 3.99
N PRO A 55 13.52 2.34 3.96
CA PRO A 55 13.89 1.62 2.75
C PRO A 55 12.78 0.64 2.36
N MET A 56 12.43 0.62 1.09
CA MET A 56 11.32 -0.14 0.53
C MET A 56 11.74 -0.89 -0.71
N ARG A 57 11.22 -2.10 -0.88
CA ARG A 57 11.22 -2.86 -2.13
C ARG A 57 9.83 -2.78 -2.75
N ARG A 58 9.75 -2.38 -4.01
CA ARG A 58 8.49 -2.13 -4.73
C ARG A 58 8.35 -3.09 -5.89
N GLY A 59 7.28 -3.86 -5.94
CA GLY A 59 6.99 -4.82 -7.00
C GLY A 59 5.95 -4.29 -7.98
N PHE A 60 6.17 -4.52 -9.28
CA PHE A 60 5.24 -4.15 -10.34
C PHE A 60 5.24 -5.17 -11.49
N CYS A 61 4.15 -5.19 -12.26
CA CYS A 61 4.06 -6.02 -13.47
C CYS A 61 4.98 -5.46 -14.56
N PRO A 62 5.97 -6.23 -15.07
CA PRO A 62 6.90 -5.73 -16.07
C PRO A 62 6.25 -5.47 -17.44
N THR A 63 5.06 -6.02 -17.69
CA THR A 63 4.36 -5.88 -18.98
C THR A 63 3.49 -4.64 -19.05
N CYS A 64 2.67 -4.38 -18.03
CA CYS A 64 1.73 -3.24 -18.02
C CYS A 64 2.10 -2.12 -17.05
N GLY A 65 3.14 -2.30 -16.22
CA GLY A 65 3.59 -1.31 -15.26
C GLY A 65 2.75 -1.21 -13.98
N THR A 66 1.68 -2.00 -13.84
CA THR A 66 0.79 -1.95 -12.67
C THR A 66 1.59 -2.20 -11.37
N PRO A 67 1.53 -1.28 -10.39
CA PRO A 67 2.14 -1.50 -9.08
C PRO A 67 1.37 -2.58 -8.32
N LEU A 68 2.10 -3.56 -7.77
CA LEU A 68 1.52 -4.74 -7.12
C LEU A 68 1.83 -4.75 -5.63
N THR A 69 3.11 -4.69 -5.26
CA THR A 69 3.56 -4.91 -3.88
C THR A 69 4.44 -3.77 -3.37
N SER A 70 4.49 -3.66 -2.05
CA SER A 70 5.33 -2.73 -1.32
C SER A 70 5.78 -3.39 -0.02
N GLU A 71 7.08 -3.58 0.12
CA GLU A 71 7.70 -4.27 1.25
C GLU A 71 8.65 -3.29 1.92
N SER A 72 8.53 -3.08 3.23
CA SER A 72 9.52 -2.30 3.97
C SER A 72 10.66 -3.21 4.38
N LEU A 73 11.91 -2.84 4.07
CA LEU A 73 13.07 -3.63 4.52
C LEU A 73 13.24 -3.59 6.04
N ALA A 74 12.64 -2.60 6.72
CA ALA A 74 12.57 -2.55 8.18
C ALA A 74 11.52 -3.51 8.77
N ARG A 75 10.57 -4.01 7.96
CA ARG A 75 9.51 -4.94 8.37
C ARG A 75 9.29 -6.03 7.32
N PRO A 76 10.27 -6.91 7.10
CA PRO A 76 10.22 -7.92 6.03
C PRO A 76 9.11 -8.97 6.22
N HIS A 77 8.59 -9.11 7.45
CA HIS A 77 7.47 -10.00 7.77
C HIS A 77 6.11 -9.48 7.27
N LEU A 78 6.02 -8.25 6.76
CA LEU A 78 4.80 -7.68 6.19
C LEU A 78 4.98 -7.36 4.70
N ILE A 79 3.95 -7.65 3.93
CA ILE A 79 3.82 -7.22 2.54
C ILE A 79 2.55 -6.41 2.36
N PHE A 80 2.66 -5.27 1.69
CA PHE A 80 1.52 -4.46 1.31
C PHE A 80 1.19 -4.71 -0.15
N ILE A 81 -0.04 -5.11 -0.43
CA ILE A 81 -0.57 -5.33 -1.78
C ILE A 81 -1.52 -4.19 -2.13
N ARG A 82 -1.47 -3.71 -3.37
CA ARG A 82 -2.46 -2.72 -3.85
C ARG A 82 -3.83 -3.37 -3.92
N ALA A 83 -4.85 -2.72 -3.36
CA ALA A 83 -6.21 -3.27 -3.35
C ALA A 83 -6.72 -3.61 -4.76
N GLY A 84 -6.42 -2.76 -5.76
CA GLY A 84 -6.78 -3.02 -7.16
C GLY A 84 -6.01 -4.16 -7.84
N ALA A 85 -5.03 -4.76 -7.18
CA ALA A 85 -4.32 -5.96 -7.64
C ALA A 85 -4.84 -7.25 -7.00
N LEU A 86 -5.82 -7.15 -6.08
CA LEU A 86 -6.53 -8.30 -5.52
C LEU A 86 -7.69 -8.71 -6.43
N ASP A 87 -8.02 -10.00 -6.46
CA ASP A 87 -9.14 -10.51 -7.25
C ASP A 87 -10.50 -10.05 -6.68
N ASP A 88 -10.61 -9.94 -5.35
CA ASP A 88 -11.73 -9.30 -4.67
C ASP A 88 -11.30 -7.95 -4.05
N PRO A 89 -11.69 -6.81 -4.65
CA PRO A 89 -11.36 -5.49 -4.12
C PRO A 89 -12.17 -5.13 -2.85
N ASN A 90 -13.20 -5.89 -2.49
CA ASN A 90 -14.02 -5.68 -1.30
C ASN A 90 -13.60 -6.53 -0.10
N LEU A 91 -12.52 -7.31 -0.23
CA LEU A 91 -11.99 -8.16 0.84
C LEU A 91 -11.82 -7.40 2.16
N ILE A 92 -11.37 -6.14 2.09
CA ILE A 92 -11.30 -5.22 3.23
C ILE A 92 -11.33 -3.76 2.76
N GLY A 93 -12.14 -2.94 3.42
CA GLY A 93 -12.15 -1.49 3.22
C GLY A 93 -11.04 -0.78 4.01
N PRO A 94 -10.57 0.41 3.59
CA PRO A 94 -9.61 1.20 4.36
C PRO A 94 -10.13 1.50 5.77
N GLN A 95 -9.29 1.26 6.77
CA GLN A 95 -9.59 1.51 8.19
C GLN A 95 -8.96 2.82 8.68
N ALA A 96 -8.07 3.42 7.88
CA ALA A 96 -7.46 4.71 8.16
C ALA A 96 -6.98 5.37 6.86
N THR A 97 -6.87 6.69 6.90
CA THR A 97 -6.20 7.50 5.87
C THR A 97 -4.89 8.06 6.42
N ILE A 98 -3.80 7.94 5.68
CA ILE A 98 -2.47 8.44 6.07
C ILE A 98 -1.92 9.42 5.03
N TRP A 99 -1.01 10.28 5.47
CA TRP A 99 -0.40 11.34 4.66
C TRP A 99 -1.39 12.42 4.19
N THR A 100 -2.32 12.81 5.05
CA THR A 100 -3.35 13.81 4.70
C THR A 100 -2.78 15.21 4.47
N ASP A 101 -1.62 15.54 5.03
CA ASP A 101 -0.96 16.83 4.78
C ASP A 101 -0.42 16.95 3.36
N GLU A 102 -0.18 15.81 2.69
CA GLU A 102 0.22 15.77 1.29
C GLU A 102 -0.98 15.66 0.34
N ALA A 103 -2.19 15.42 0.87
CA ALA A 103 -3.38 15.29 0.06
C ALA A 103 -3.69 16.63 -0.64
N PRO A 104 -4.01 16.63 -1.94
CA PRO A 104 -4.44 17.84 -2.62
C PRO A 104 -5.77 18.35 -2.01
N HIS A 105 -6.02 19.66 -2.07
CA HIS A 105 -7.22 20.27 -1.47
C HIS A 105 -8.56 19.72 -1.97
N TRP A 106 -8.57 19.05 -3.13
CA TRP A 106 -9.76 18.41 -3.70
C TRP A 106 -9.94 16.95 -3.26
N ALA A 107 -9.01 16.39 -2.48
CA ALA A 107 -9.06 15.02 -2.00
C ALA A 107 -10.34 14.74 -1.20
N LEU A 108 -11.01 13.66 -1.54
CA LEU A 108 -12.16 13.15 -0.78
C LEU A 108 -11.64 12.22 0.32
N ILE A 109 -11.46 12.77 1.52
CA ILE A 109 -11.05 12.03 2.71
C ILE A 109 -12.31 11.80 3.55
N SER A 110 -12.57 10.54 3.91
CA SER A 110 -13.71 10.20 4.76
C SER A 110 -13.48 10.64 6.20
N ASP A 111 -14.50 11.24 6.81
CA ASP A 111 -14.54 11.58 8.24
C ASP A 111 -14.92 10.40 9.14
N GLU A 112 -15.31 9.25 8.55
CA GLU A 112 -15.75 8.05 9.29
C GLU A 112 -14.60 7.18 9.77
N ILE A 113 -13.40 7.34 9.19
CA ILE A 113 -12.20 6.59 9.56
C ILE A 113 -11.10 7.55 10.03
N PRO A 114 -10.23 7.14 10.97
CA PRO A 114 -9.12 7.96 11.42
C PRO A 114 -8.23 8.46 10.27
N SER A 115 -7.88 9.75 10.33
CA SER A 115 -6.96 10.40 9.41
C SER A 115 -5.67 10.80 10.13
N HIS A 116 -4.54 10.70 9.43
CA HIS A 116 -3.23 11.01 9.97
C HIS A 116 -2.41 11.86 8.98
N PRO A 117 -1.74 12.94 9.46
CA PRO A 117 -1.00 13.86 8.61
C PRO A 117 0.21 13.21 7.92
N ALA A 118 0.77 12.16 8.52
CA ALA A 118 1.94 11.44 8.02
C ALA A 118 1.85 9.93 8.35
N GLN A 119 2.96 9.21 8.17
CA GLN A 119 3.06 7.79 8.52
C GLN A 119 2.77 7.55 10.00
N ILE A 120 1.88 6.58 10.28
CA ILE A 120 1.61 6.16 11.66
C ILE A 120 2.82 5.37 12.18
N PRO A 121 3.35 5.70 13.37
CA PRO A 121 4.40 4.91 14.00
C PRO A 121 4.01 3.44 14.11
N PRO A 122 4.96 2.50 14.06
CA PRO A 122 4.66 1.11 14.41
C PRO A 122 4.01 1.06 15.79
N VAL A 123 2.98 0.22 15.94
CA VAL A 123 2.57 -0.24 17.26
C VAL A 123 3.74 -1.07 17.77
N ALA A 124 4.28 -0.68 18.94
CA ALA A 124 5.41 -1.35 19.58
C ALA A 124 5.10 -2.81 19.94
#